data_AF-A0A969HR68-F1
#
_entry.id   AF-A0A969HR68-F1
#
_cell.length_a   1.000
_cell.length_b   1.000
_cell.length_c   1.000
_cell.angle_alpha   90.00
_cell.angle_beta   90.00
_cell.angle_gamma   90.00
#
_symmetry.space_group_name_H-M   'P 1'
#
loop_
_entity.id
_entity.type
_entity.pdbx_description
1 polymer ?
#
loop_
_entity_poly.entity_id
_entity_poly.type
_entity_poly.pdbx_seq_one_letter_code
_entity_poly.pdbx_strand_id
1 'polypeptide(L)'
;MQGTWFANEWGLYHTIFVQDSTHLALDTHIDTMFFFSYTLEGDTLSLYRAYGQFVNQNVILKLTQDSLVFANLLDKIGVQRYSRKRPEGWPE
;
A
#
# COMPACT_ATOMS: atom_id res chain seq x y z
N MET A 1 -0.65 -11.31 -0.83
CA MET A 1 -0.77 -9.93 -0.28
C MET A 1 -2.21 -9.52 0.03
N GLN A 2 -3.24 -10.24 -0.44
CA GLN A 2 -4.66 -9.85 -0.33
C GLN A 2 -5.12 -9.41 1.07
N GLY A 3 -6.12 -8.52 1.12
CA GLY A 3 -6.74 -8.00 2.33
C GLY A 3 -6.29 -6.58 2.68
N THR A 4 -6.74 -6.10 3.84
CA THR A 4 -6.43 -4.76 4.33
C THR A 4 -5.10 -4.73 5.07
N TRP A 5 -4.36 -3.64 4.87
CA TRP A 5 -3.12 -3.32 5.56
C TRP A 5 -3.20 -1.90 6.09
N PHE A 6 -2.95 -1.73 7.38
CA PHE A 6 -2.94 -0.44 8.05
C PHE A 6 -1.50 -0.04 8.31
N ALA A 7 -1.12 1.20 7.97
CA ALA A 7 0.18 1.72 8.32
C ALA A 7 0.34 1.66 9.85
N ASN A 8 1.54 1.35 10.33
CA ASN A 8 1.81 1.31 11.77
C ASN A 8 1.99 2.72 12.35
N GLU A 9 2.25 3.70 11.48
CA GLU A 9 2.46 5.11 11.81
C GLU A 9 1.54 5.95 10.92
N TRP A 10 0.90 6.98 11.49
CA TRP A 10 0.04 7.88 10.73
C TRP A 10 0.84 8.61 9.65
N GLY A 11 0.27 8.76 8.46
CA GLY A 11 0.92 9.46 7.36
C GLY A 11 0.10 9.41 6.09
N LEU A 12 0.72 9.83 4.98
CA LEU A 12 0.02 10.07 3.71
C LEU A 12 -0.84 8.89 3.26
N TYR A 13 -0.25 7.69 3.14
CA TYR A 13 -0.94 6.45 2.73
C TYR A 13 -1.17 5.56 3.96
N HIS A 14 -2.31 5.70 4.62
CA HIS A 14 -2.53 5.02 5.90
C HIS A 14 -3.21 3.66 5.75
N THR A 15 -3.96 3.40 4.68
CA THR A 15 -4.57 2.08 4.45
C THR A 15 -4.32 1.60 3.03
N ILE A 16 -3.99 0.31 2.88
CA ILE A 16 -3.90 -0.37 1.59
C ILE A 16 -4.97 -1.47 1.57
N PHE A 17 -5.89 -1.39 0.62
CA PHE A 17 -6.91 -2.38 0.38
C PHE A 17 -6.52 -3.23 -0.84
N VAL A 18 -6.00 -4.43 -0.64
CA VAL A 18 -5.69 -5.35 -1.75
C VAL A 18 -6.93 -6.22 -2.01
N GLN A 19 -7.71 -5.84 -3.02
CA GLN A 19 -8.98 -6.51 -3.35
C GLN A 19 -8.73 -7.91 -3.93
N ASP A 20 -7.83 -8.01 -4.91
CA ASP A 20 -7.50 -9.26 -5.60
C ASP A 20 -6.01 -9.31 -6.01
N SER A 21 -5.66 -10.24 -6.90
CA SER A 21 -4.29 -10.42 -7.40
C SER A 21 -3.80 -9.31 -8.33
N THR A 22 -4.67 -8.39 -8.73
CA THR A 22 -4.44 -7.37 -9.75
C THR A 22 -4.89 -5.97 -9.36
N HIS A 23 -5.72 -5.80 -8.33
CA HIS A 23 -6.27 -4.52 -7.92
C HIS A 23 -6.00 -4.21 -6.46
N LEU A 24 -5.62 -2.96 -6.20
CA LEU A 24 -5.53 -2.40 -4.87
C LEU A 24 -6.03 -0.96 -4.83
N ALA A 25 -6.42 -0.51 -3.64
CA ALA A 25 -6.70 0.89 -3.35
C ALA A 25 -5.80 1.39 -2.21
N LEU A 26 -5.41 2.65 -2.28
CA LEU A 26 -4.70 3.37 -1.23
C LEU A 26 -5.62 4.44 -0.65
N ASP A 27 -5.77 4.41 0.66
CA ASP A 27 -6.47 5.43 1.43
C ASP A 27 -5.47 6.41 2.02
N THR A 28 -5.87 7.67 2.07
CA THR A 28 -5.00 8.76 2.52
C THR A 28 -5.58 9.57 3.64
N HIS A 29 -4.69 10.22 4.40
CA HIS A 29 -5.03 11.01 5.60
C HIS A 29 -5.97 12.21 5.38
N ILE A 30 -6.39 12.46 4.14
CA ILE A 30 -7.34 13.50 3.73
C ILE A 30 -8.59 12.88 3.06
N ASP A 31 -8.92 11.65 3.43
CA ASP A 31 -10.10 10.89 2.97
C ASP A 31 -10.20 10.77 1.44
N THR A 32 -9.04 10.68 0.78
CA THR A 32 -8.95 10.45 -0.66
C THR A 32 -8.47 9.03 -0.94
N MET A 33 -9.25 8.31 -1.76
CA MET A 33 -8.91 6.97 -2.22
C MET A 33 -8.32 6.98 -3.64
N PHE A 34 -7.19 6.32 -3.81
CA PHE A 34 -6.57 6.06 -5.11
C PHE A 34 -6.71 4.58 -5.49
N PHE A 35 -7.16 4.31 -6.72
CA PHE A 35 -7.34 2.96 -7.23
C PHE A 35 -6.28 2.63 -8.27
N PHE A 36 -5.67 1.45 -8.15
CA PHE A 36 -4.62 1.00 -9.05
C PHE A 36 -4.86 -0.45 -9.46
N SER A 37 -4.47 -0.77 -10.70
CA SER A 37 -4.03 -2.12 -10.98
C SER A 37 -2.55 -2.27 -10.60
N TYR A 38 -2.12 -3.48 -10.25
CA TYR A 38 -0.75 -3.74 -9.85
C TYR A 38 -0.23 -5.06 -10.41
N THR A 39 1.09 -5.13 -10.55
CA THR A 39 1.83 -6.39 -10.69
C THR A 39 2.82 -6.52 -9.53
N LEU A 40 3.06 -7.75 -9.11
CA LEU A 40 4.02 -8.08 -8.07
C LEU A 40 5.03 -9.07 -8.65
N GLU A 41 6.26 -8.61 -8.83
CA GLU A 41 7.36 -9.39 -9.39
C GLU A 41 8.51 -9.39 -8.38
N GLY A 42 8.78 -10.56 -7.79
CA GLY A 42 9.75 -10.67 -6.70
C GLY A 42 9.37 -9.76 -5.52
N ASP A 43 10.25 -8.81 -5.21
CA ASP A 43 10.09 -7.82 -4.16
C ASP A 43 9.57 -6.47 -4.67
N THR A 44 9.17 -6.37 -5.93
CA THR A 44 8.77 -5.10 -6.55
C THR A 44 7.28 -5.08 -6.87
N LEU A 45 6.59 -4.06 -6.37
CA LEU A 45 5.17 -3.78 -6.66
C LEU A 45 5.06 -2.61 -7.63
N SER A 46 4.65 -2.90 -8.86
CA SER A 46 4.43 -1.89 -9.89
C SER A 46 2.96 -1.48 -9.92
N LEU A 47 2.69 -0.18 -9.90
CA LEU A 47 1.35 0.38 -9.91
C LEU A 47 1.01 0.98 -11.27
N TYR A 48 -0.24 0.80 -11.67
CA TYR A 48 -0.79 1.31 -12.92
C TYR A 48 -2.14 2.00 -12.67
N ARG A 49 -2.38 3.11 -13.37
CA ARG A 49 -3.68 3.79 -13.45
C ARG A 49 -4.55 3.13 -14.53
N ALA A 50 -5.76 3.68 -14.70
CA ALA A 50 -6.68 3.29 -15.76
C ALA A 50 -5.96 3.14 -17.12
N TYR A 51 -6.38 2.15 -17.90
CA TYR A 51 -5.80 1.81 -19.21
C TYR A 51 -4.33 1.36 -19.18
N GLY A 52 -3.82 0.91 -18.03
CA GLY A 52 -2.47 0.33 -17.92
C GLY A 52 -1.34 1.36 -17.90
N GLN A 53 -1.65 2.64 -17.62
CA GLN A 53 -0.64 3.68 -17.51
C GLN A 53 0.24 3.43 -16.28
N PHE A 54 1.54 3.19 -16.49
CA PHE A 54 2.51 3.02 -15.41
C PHE A 54 2.59 4.26 -14.51
N VAL A 55 2.63 4.04 -13.20
CA VAL A 55 2.67 5.09 -12.17
C VAL A 55 4.00 5.08 -11.43
N ASN A 56 4.35 3.94 -10.83
CA ASN A 56 5.50 3.85 -9.92
C ASN A 56 5.90 2.39 -9.64
N GLN A 57 7.13 2.20 -9.18
CA GLN A 57 7.67 0.94 -8.65
C GLN A 57 8.02 1.09 -7.17
N ASN A 58 7.49 0.17 -6.36
CA ASN A 58 7.57 0.22 -4.92
C ASN A 58 8.30 -1.03 -4.42
N VAL A 59 9.43 -0.85 -3.76
CA VAL A 59 10.24 -1.97 -3.26
C VAL A 59 9.69 -2.45 -1.92
N ILE A 60 9.42 -3.75 -1.81
CA ILE A 60 8.94 -4.44 -0.63
C ILE A 60 10.13 -5.09 0.09
N LEU A 61 10.47 -4.57 1.26
CA LEU A 61 11.54 -5.11 2.11
C LEU A 61 11.09 -6.37 2.87
N LYS A 62 9.79 -6.48 3.16
CA LYS A 62 9.22 -7.62 3.89
C LYS A 62 7.76 -7.81 3.52
N LEU A 63 7.38 -9.05 3.17
CA LEU A 63 6.00 -9.46 3.03
C LEU A 63 5.81 -10.81 3.74
N THR A 64 4.95 -10.80 4.75
CA THR A 64 4.57 -11.97 5.55
C THR A 64 3.04 -12.00 5.69
N GLN A 65 2.49 -12.91 6.48
CA GLN A 65 1.04 -12.97 6.72
C GLN A 65 0.51 -11.68 7.39
N ASP A 66 1.28 -11.11 8.30
CA ASP A 66 0.88 -10.05 9.22
C ASP A 66 1.70 -8.75 9.08
N SER A 67 2.85 -8.77 8.41
CA SER A 67 3.72 -7.62 8.20
C SER A 67 4.02 -7.38 6.72
N LEU A 68 3.86 -6.12 6.30
CA LEU A 68 4.20 -5.59 4.99
C LEU A 68 5.08 -4.34 5.19
N VAL A 69 6.25 -4.31 4.57
CA VAL A 69 7.20 -3.20 4.70
C VAL A 69 7.68 -2.76 3.33
N PHE A 70 7.46 -1.50 3.00
CA PHE A 70 7.98 -0.87 1.80
C PHE A 70 9.23 -0.06 2.11
N ALA A 71 10.22 -0.07 1.21
CA ALA A 71 11.32 0.89 1.22
C ALA A 71 10.84 2.28 0.76
N ASN A 72 9.86 2.29 -0.15
CA ASN A 72 9.19 3.46 -0.70
C ASN A 72 7.76 3.07 -1.12
N LEU A 73 6.81 4.00 -1.00
CA LEU A 73 5.47 3.85 -1.56
C LEU A 73 5.06 5.16 -2.23
N LEU A 74 4.88 5.10 -3.55
CA LEU A 74 4.62 6.24 -4.42
C LEU A 74 5.66 7.36 -4.20
N ASP A 75 5.20 8.56 -3.86
CA ASP A 75 5.99 9.77 -3.59
C ASP A 75 6.49 9.86 -2.14
N LYS A 76 6.02 8.97 -1.25
CA LYS A 76 6.44 9.01 0.16
C LYS A 76 7.79 8.32 0.33
N ILE A 77 8.80 9.16 0.61
CA ILE A 77 10.18 8.77 0.86
C ILE A 77 10.30 8.09 2.24
N GLY A 78 11.06 7.00 2.27
CA GLY A 78 11.41 6.29 3.50
C GLY A 78 10.53 5.08 3.79
N VAL A 79 10.99 4.29 4.77
CA VAL A 79 10.40 3.00 5.11
C VAL A 79 8.99 3.16 5.65
N GLN A 80 8.05 2.41 5.09
CA GLN A 80 6.65 2.39 5.53
C GLN A 80 6.29 0.98 5.97
N ARG A 81 5.76 0.87 7.18
CA ARG A 81 5.41 -0.40 7.80
C ARG A 81 3.90 -0.49 7.90
N TYR A 82 3.38 -1.65 7.53
CA TYR A 82 1.98 -1.97 7.59
C TYR A 82 1.76 -3.29 8.31
N SER A 83 0.61 -3.39 8.96
CA SER A 83 0.14 -4.59 9.63
C SER A 83 -1.34 -4.84 9.36
N ARG A 84 -1.85 -5.99 9.78
CA ARG A 84 -3.27 -6.37 9.62
C ARG A 84 -4.18 -5.74 10.68
N LYS A 85 -3.63 -5.18 11.76
CA LYS A 85 -4.37 -4.55 12.85
C LYS A 85 -4.35 -3.04 12.66
N ARG A 86 -5.52 -2.39 12.67
CA ARG A 86 -5.62 -0.92 12.73
C ARG A 86 -4.95 -0.44 14.03
N PRO A 87 -4.01 0.52 13.98
CA PRO A 87 -3.44 1.09 15.19
C PRO A 87 -4.51 1.76 16.07
N GLU A 88 -4.34 1.62 17.38
CA GLU A 88 -5.21 2.28 18.36
C GLU A 88 -4.98 3.80 18.32
N GLY A 89 -6.07 4.58 18.37
CA GLY A 89 -6.01 6.04 18.36
C GLY A 89 -5.97 6.70 16.98
N TRP A 90 -6.12 5.94 15.89
CA TRP A 90 -6.40 6.54 14.58
C TRP A 90 -7.81 7.16 14.56
N PRO A 91 -7.99 8.35 13.95
CA PRO A 91 -9.31 8.92 13.74
C PRO A 91 -10.17 7.93 12.95
N GLU A 92 -11.47 7.86 13.27
CA GLU A 92 -12.42 6.93 12.66
C GLU A 92 -12.59 7.15 11.16
#